data_AF-A0A5C9EWP8-F1
#
_entry.id   AF-A0A5C9EWP8-F1
#
_cell.length_a   1.000
_cell.length_b   1.000
_cell.length_c   1.000
_cell.angle_alpha   90.00
_cell.angle_beta   90.00
_cell.angle_gamma   90.00
#
_symmetry.space_group_name_H-M   'P 1'
#
loop_
_entity.id
_entity.type
_entity.pdbx_description
1 polymer ?
#
loop_
_entity_poly.entity_id
_entity_poly.type
_entity_poly.pdbx_seq_one_letter_code
_entity_poly.pdbx_strand_id
1 'polypeptide(L)' 'MSFSDMPTDVGPVYEGERIRSKQMYVELGGPKIEKHFELVKVRDEKDIKDENVELIGPNLTDME' A
#
# COMPACT_ATOMS: atom_id res chain seq x y z
N MET A 1 5.94 6.26 16.63
CA MET A 1 4.84 5.71 15.81
C MET A 1 4.43 4.39 16.43
N SER A 2 3.15 4.25 16.78
CA SER A 2 2.61 2.96 17.23
C SER A 2 2.04 2.25 16.01
N PHE A 3 2.39 0.98 15.80
CA PHE A 3 1.75 0.13 14.80
C PHE A 3 0.67 -0.77 15.43
N SER A 4 0.21 -0.42 16.63
CA SER A 4 -0.75 -1.22 17.42
C SER A 4 -2.08 -1.48 16.72
N ASP A 5 -2.49 -0.59 15.82
CA ASP A 5 -3.76 -0.67 15.11
C ASP A 5 -3.64 -1.36 13.74
N MET A 6 -2.44 -1.82 13.38
CA MET A 6 -2.22 -2.56 12.13
C MET A 6 -2.72 -4.00 12.27
N PRO A 7 -3.42 -4.55 11.26
CA PRO A 7 -3.91 -5.94 11.30
C PRO A 7 -2.80 -6.99 11.17
N THR A 8 -1.56 -6.55 11.01
CA THR A 8 -0.37 -7.39 10.81
C THR A 8 0.81 -6.82 11.57
N ASP A 9 1.78 -7.67 11.89
CA ASP A 9 3.04 -7.23 12.48
C ASP A 9 3.79 -6.28 11.53
N VAL A 10 4.33 -5.20 12.06
CA VAL A 10 5.14 -4.22 11.31
C VAL A 10 6.46 -4.00 12.03
N GLY A 11 7.57 -4.18 11.32
CA GLY A 11 8.90 -3.91 11.86
C GLY A 11 10.04 -4.26 10.89
N PRO A 12 11.26 -3.73 11.13
CA PRO A 12 12.41 -3.94 10.23
C PRO A 12 12.81 -5.41 10.04
N VAL A 13 12.49 -6.28 11.01
CA VAL A 13 12.75 -7.72 10.93
C VAL A 13 12.07 -8.40 9.73
N TYR A 14 10.98 -7.82 9.23
CA TYR A 14 10.19 -8.38 8.12
C TYR A 14 10.60 -7.84 6.74
N GLU A 15 11.52 -6.85 6.65
CA GLU A 15 11.91 -6.23 5.37
C GLU A 15 12.44 -7.24 4.33
N GLY A 16 13.11 -8.30 4.80
CA GLY A 16 13.66 -9.36 3.95
C GLY A 16 12.68 -10.46 3.56
N GLU A 17 11.41 -10.39 4.00
CA GLU A 17 10.40 -11.40 3.67
C GLU A 17 10.13 -11.46 2.17
N ARG A 18 9.89 -12.66 1.65
CA ARG A 18 9.56 -12.88 0.24
C ARG A 18 8.23 -13.61 0.10
N ILE A 19 7.27 -12.99 -0.58
CA ILE A 19 5.99 -13.59 -0.92
C ILE A 19 6.11 -14.33 -2.26
N ARG A 20 6.03 -15.66 -2.24
CA ARG A 20 6.05 -16.50 -3.45
C ARG A 20 4.67 -16.50 -4.13
N SER A 21 4.61 -16.80 -5.43
CA SER A 21 3.36 -16.76 -6.21
C SER A 21 2.19 -17.57 -5.63
N LYS A 22 2.46 -18.71 -4.96
CA LYS A 22 1.41 -19.52 -4.30
C LYS A 22 0.90 -18.92 -2.99
N GLN A 23 1.61 -17.96 -2.43
CA GLN A 23 1.30 -17.27 -1.16
C GLN A 23 0.81 -15.83 -1.41
N MET A 24 0.86 -15.36 -2.67
CA MET A 24 0.48 -14.02 -3.07
C MET A 24 -1.03 -13.96 -3.27
N TYR A 25 -1.69 -13.02 -2.62
CA TYR A 25 -3.13 -12.78 -2.80
C TYR A 25 -3.39 -11.88 -4.01
N VAL A 26 -2.65 -10.78 -4.14
CA VAL A 26 -2.78 -9.82 -5.25
C VAL A 26 -1.42 -9.23 -5.65
N GLU A 27 -1.23 -8.90 -6.93
CA GLU A 27 -0.05 -8.20 -7.48
C GLU A 27 -0.50 -6.89 -8.13
N LEU A 28 -0.20 -5.74 -7.50
CA LEU A 28 -0.66 -4.41 -7.96
C LEU A 28 0.36 -3.66 -8.83
N GLY A 29 1.48 -4.31 -9.16
CA GLY A 29 2.57 -3.72 -9.95
C GLY A 29 3.39 -4.78 -10.68
N GLY A 30 4.66 -4.50 -10.94
CA GLY A 30 5.55 -5.46 -11.58
C GLY A 30 5.36 -5.55 -13.11
N PRO A 31 6.06 -6.48 -13.79
CA PRO A 31 6.19 -6.49 -15.25
C PRO A 31 4.88 -6.70 -16.01
N LYS A 32 3.86 -7.26 -15.34
CA LYS A 32 2.56 -7.58 -15.94
C LYS A 32 1.59 -6.39 -15.89
N ILE A 33 1.84 -5.41 -15.04
CA ILE A 33 0.97 -4.25 -14.84
C ILE A 33 1.57 -3.06 -15.58
N GLU A 34 0.96 -2.69 -16.71
CA GLU A 34 1.46 -1.61 -17.58
C GLU A 34 1.59 -0.27 -16.84
N LYS A 35 0.67 0.03 -15.93
CA LYS A 35 0.60 1.31 -15.21
C LYS A 35 0.51 1.08 -13.71
N HIS A 36 1.61 1.34 -13.02
CA HIS A 36 1.70 1.38 -11.57
C HIS A 36 2.77 2.42 -11.19
N PHE A 37 2.50 3.27 -10.21
CA PHE A 37 3.44 4.30 -9.78
C PHE A 37 3.14 4.76 -8.36
N GLU A 38 4.16 5.31 -7.72
CA GLU A 38 4.05 6.07 -6.48
C GLU A 38 4.49 7.51 -6.74
N LEU A 39 3.84 8.48 -6.09
CA LEU A 39 4.13 9.90 -6.32
C LEU A 39 3.94 10.72 -5.05
N VAL A 40 5.02 11.36 -4.62
CA VAL A 40 4.99 12.38 -3.56
C VAL A 40 5.00 13.76 -4.21
N LYS A 41 4.10 14.65 -3.76
CA LYS A 41 4.01 16.04 -4.24
C LYS A 41 3.99 17.01 -3.06
N VAL A 42 4.75 18.09 -3.17
CA VAL A 42 4.63 19.24 -2.27
C VAL A 42 3.38 20.02 -2.66
N ARG A 43 2.57 20.43 -1.67
CA ARG A 43 1.33 21.21 -1.82
C ARG A 43 1.27 22.28 -0.74
N ASP A 44 0.47 23.32 -0.96
CA ASP A 44 0.17 24.32 0.06
C ASP A 44 -0.73 23.70 1.15
N GLU A 45 -0.57 24.14 2.40
CA GLU A 45 -1.32 23.63 3.55
C GLU A 45 -2.85 23.69 3.35
N LYS A 46 -3.35 24.77 2.73
CA LYS A 46 -4.77 24.97 2.42
C LYS A 46 -5.36 23.91 1.49
N ASP A 47 -4.52 23.23 0.70
CA ASP A 47 -4.92 22.23 -0.29
C ASP A 47 -4.79 20.79 0.26
N ILE A 48 -4.41 20.63 1.53
CA ILE A 48 -4.22 19.34 2.19
C ILE A 48 -5.20 19.23 3.37
N LYS A 49 -5.84 18.08 3.50
CA LYS A 49 -6.50 17.67 4.74
C LYS A 49 -5.59 16.66 5.44
N ASP A 50 -5.13 17.00 6.63
CA ASP A 50 -4.24 16.14 7.40
C ASP A 50 -4.88 14.76 7.66
N GLU A 51 -4.04 13.72 7.63
CA GLU A 51 -4.41 12.31 7.79
C GLU A 51 -5.51 11.77 6.83
N ASN A 52 -5.86 12.50 5.77
CA ASN A 52 -6.88 12.06 4.82
C ASN A 52 -6.36 10.95 3.89
N VAL A 53 -6.92 9.75 4.02
CA VAL A 53 -6.64 8.59 3.16
C VAL A 53 -7.88 8.26 2.34
N GLU A 54 -7.72 8.14 1.02
CA GLU A 54 -8.79 7.80 0.10
C GLU A 54 -8.42 6.58 -0.73
N LEU A 55 -9.35 5.63 -0.83
CA LEU A 55 -9.27 4.49 -1.72
C LEU A 55 -10.19 4.73 -2.92
N ILE A 56 -9.61 4.93 -4.10
CA ILE A 56 -10.35 5.12 -5.35
C ILE A 56 -10.20 3.85 -6.19
N GLY A 57 -11.27 3.05 -6.24
CA GLY A 57 -11.28 1.73 -6.89
C GLY A 57 -11.68 0.62 -5.92
N PRO A 58 -11.54 -0.66 -6.33
CA PRO A 58 -11.86 -1.80 -5.48
C PRO A 58 -10.91 -1.92 -4.28
N ASN A 59 -11.40 -2.46 -3.17
CA ASN A 59 -10.56 -2.81 -2.03
C ASN A 59 -9.83 -4.14 -2.29
N LEU A 60 -8.74 -4.40 -1.58
CA LEU A 60 -7.99 -5.66 -1.69
C LEU A 60 -8.90 -6.87 -1.48
N THR A 61 -9.84 -6.81 -0.53
CA THR A 61 -10.81 -7.88 -0.28
C THR A 61 -11.74 -8.19 -1.44
N ASP A 62 -11.85 -7.26 -2.40
CA ASP A 62 -12.71 -7.37 -3.59
C ASP A 62 -11.92 -7.82 -4.83
N MET A 63 -10.60 -8.02 -4.70
CA MET A 63 -9.70 -8.38 -5.80
C MET A 63 -9.31 -9.87 -5.69
N GLU A 64 -9.69 -10.67 -6.68
CA GLU A 64 -9.24 -12.07 -6.90
C GLU A 64 -8.36 -12.18 -8.16
#